data_AF-A0A6P5JEY1-F1
#
_entry.id   AF-A0A6P5JEY1-F1
#
_cell.length_a   1.000
_cell.length_b   1.000
_cell.length_c   1.000
_cell.angle_alpha   90.00
_cell.angle_beta   90.00
_cell.angle_gamma   90.00
#
_symmetry.space_group_name_H-M   'P 1'
#
loop_
_entity.id
_entity.type
_entity.pdbx_description
1 polymer ?
#
loop_
_entity_poly.entity_id
_entity_poly.type
_entity_poly.pdbx_seq_one_letter_code
_entity_poly.pdbx_strand_id
1 'polypeptide(L)'
;MGQKSSREVTRKDKPDLIAVCDIFSRAVVYAAQKLKDYLGFEDPQSKLSPDSNTLNEIFLINFISFCHENGMDKKITTNKMTKNQAMLFGADWIWTFWGSHKEILFQLAVQTLQMSTALHNESNPCDLLSKEAVLDVCSMGENQFEKMEEFCNLIGEDCLGLLIIFGVPGKPKDIRGVLLDSIKNEKIQNTLSGVEAVKHFILNTKNCLSTKELLENYLCNSDRLNELGKVYINFL
;
A
#
# COMPACT_ATOMS: atom_id res chain seq x y z
N MET A 1 31.45 6.86 -10.94
CA MET A 1 31.38 7.91 -11.98
C MET A 1 29.94 8.36 -12.05
N GLY A 2 29.68 9.57 -11.55
CA GLY A 2 28.34 10.13 -11.52
C GLY A 2 27.93 10.72 -12.87
N GLN A 3 26.62 10.73 -13.10
CA GLN A 3 25.92 11.87 -13.69
C GLN A 3 24.44 11.79 -13.30
N LYS A 4 23.97 12.87 -12.66
CA LYS A 4 22.57 13.17 -12.34
C LYS A 4 21.82 13.57 -13.61
N SER A 5 20.56 13.17 -13.71
CA SER A 5 19.44 14.12 -13.87
C SER A 5 18.15 13.37 -13.56
N SER A 6 17.63 13.55 -12.35
CA SER A 6 16.18 13.44 -12.07
C SER A 6 15.51 14.34 -13.10
N ARG A 7 14.82 13.74 -14.07
CA ARG A 7 14.20 14.47 -15.17
C ARG A 7 12.85 14.96 -14.67
N GLU A 8 12.77 16.27 -14.50
CA GLU A 8 11.52 17.01 -14.49
C GLU A 8 10.61 16.42 -15.58
N VAL A 9 9.47 15.83 -15.19
CA VAL A 9 8.52 15.19 -16.12
C VAL A 9 8.27 16.16 -17.27
N THR A 10 8.77 15.83 -18.45
CA THR A 10 8.72 16.74 -19.58
C THR A 10 7.26 17.08 -19.86
N ARG A 11 6.97 18.35 -20.20
CA ARG A 11 5.60 18.83 -20.47
C ARG A 11 4.82 17.98 -21.49
N LYS A 12 5.50 17.19 -22.30
CA LYS A 12 4.94 16.22 -23.26
C LYS A 12 4.46 14.90 -22.65
N ASP A 13 5.00 14.48 -21.52
CA ASP A 13 4.67 13.19 -20.87
C ASP A 13 3.53 13.34 -19.86
N LYS A 14 3.23 14.57 -19.44
CA LYS A 14 2.12 14.90 -18.51
C LYS A 14 0.74 14.34 -18.92
N PRO A 15 0.26 14.50 -20.17
CA PRO A 15 -1.05 13.97 -20.55
C PRO A 15 -1.10 12.43 -20.56
N ASP A 16 -0.02 11.78 -21.01
CA ASP A 16 0.10 10.32 -20.97
C ASP A 16 0.16 9.80 -19.52
N LEU A 17 0.88 10.51 -18.66
CA LEU A 17 0.97 10.20 -17.24
C LEU A 17 -0.38 10.32 -16.52
N ILE A 18 -1.14 11.38 -16.80
CA ILE A 18 -2.51 11.55 -16.24
C ILE A 18 -3.41 10.38 -16.67
N ALA A 19 -3.34 9.96 -17.94
CA ALA A 19 -4.11 8.81 -18.42
C ALA A 19 -3.69 7.51 -17.72
N VAL A 20 -2.38 7.30 -17.52
CA VAL A 20 -1.86 6.15 -16.77
C VAL A 20 -2.34 6.18 -15.31
N CYS A 21 -2.33 7.34 -14.65
CA CYS A 21 -2.82 7.51 -13.29
C CYS A 21 -4.32 7.24 -13.14
N ASP A 22 -5.12 7.66 -14.12
CA ASP A 22 -6.57 7.40 -14.12
C ASP A 22 -6.86 5.90 -14.21
N ILE A 23 -6.18 5.21 -15.14
CA ILE A 23 -6.36 3.77 -15.32
C ILE A 23 -5.80 2.99 -14.13
N PHE A 24 -4.64 3.39 -13.59
CA PHE A 24 -4.11 2.79 -12.36
C PHE A 24 -5.08 2.94 -11.19
N SER A 25 -5.63 4.15 -10.99
CA SER A 25 -6.59 4.41 -9.92
C SER A 25 -7.82 3.51 -10.06
N ARG A 26 -8.35 3.37 -11.28
CA ARG A 26 -9.47 2.46 -11.56
C ARG A 26 -9.10 0.99 -11.33
N ALA A 27 -7.90 0.57 -11.71
CA ALA A 27 -7.42 -0.80 -11.51
C ALA A 27 -7.30 -1.16 -10.03
N VAL A 28 -6.74 -0.24 -9.23
CA VAL A 28 -6.63 -0.40 -7.78
C VAL A 28 -8.02 -0.45 -7.12
N VAL A 29 -8.93 0.44 -7.50
CA VAL A 29 -10.31 0.42 -6.99
C VAL A 29 -11.02 -0.88 -7.36
N TYR A 30 -10.86 -1.36 -8.60
CA TYR A 30 -11.41 -2.63 -9.04
C TYR A 30 -10.86 -3.80 -8.22
N ALA A 31 -9.54 -3.87 -8.03
CA ALA A 31 -8.89 -4.90 -7.23
C ALA A 31 -9.35 -4.85 -5.75
N ALA A 32 -9.46 -3.66 -5.18
CA ALA A 32 -9.95 -3.46 -3.82
C ALA A 32 -11.42 -3.89 -3.67
N GLN A 33 -12.28 -3.57 -4.63
CA GLN A 33 -13.68 -4.02 -4.64
C GLN A 33 -13.77 -5.54 -4.66
N LYS A 34 -12.96 -6.21 -5.49
CA LYS A 34 -12.92 -7.68 -5.52
C LYS A 34 -12.41 -8.27 -4.22
N LEU A 35 -11.40 -7.65 -3.61
CA LEU A 35 -10.85 -8.11 -2.33
C LEU A 35 -11.83 -7.90 -1.16
N LYS A 36 -12.64 -6.83 -1.19
CA LYS A 36 -13.60 -6.47 -0.15
C LYS A 36 -14.56 -7.61 0.20
N ASP A 37 -14.98 -8.38 -0.80
CA ASP A 37 -15.90 -9.51 -0.62
C ASP A 37 -15.25 -10.63 0.20
N TYR A 38 -13.93 -10.80 0.12
CA TYR A 38 -13.16 -11.77 0.90
C TYR A 38 -12.86 -11.29 2.31
N LEU A 39 -12.59 -9.99 2.49
CA LEU A 39 -12.39 -9.41 3.83
C LEU A 39 -13.66 -9.44 4.68
N GLY A 40 -14.81 -9.43 4.01
CA GLY A 40 -16.13 -9.54 4.62
C GLY A 40 -16.65 -10.94 4.80
N PHE A 41 -15.88 -11.97 4.42
CA PHE A 41 -16.32 -13.35 4.49
C PHE A 41 -16.27 -13.84 5.93
N GLU A 42 -17.43 -14.16 6.48
CA GLU A 42 -17.57 -14.81 7.77
C GLU A 42 -17.86 -16.29 7.52
N ASP A 43 -16.93 -17.17 7.91
CA ASP A 43 -17.21 -18.60 7.94
C ASP A 43 -18.12 -18.89 9.14
N PRO A 44 -19.34 -19.46 8.93
CA PRO A 44 -20.21 -19.87 10.03
C PRO A 44 -19.56 -20.85 11.00
N GLN A 45 -18.50 -21.55 10.58
CA GLN A 45 -17.72 -22.47 11.42
C GLN A 45 -16.39 -21.91 11.92
N SER A 46 -16.02 -20.68 11.54
CA SER A 46 -14.75 -20.01 11.86
C SER A 46 -13.49 -20.83 11.55
N LYS A 47 -13.55 -21.74 10.57
CA LYS A 47 -12.44 -22.58 10.11
C LYS A 47 -11.73 -21.98 8.90
N LEU A 48 -12.41 -21.15 8.13
CA LEU A 48 -11.91 -20.58 6.89
C LEU A 48 -11.74 -19.06 7.05
N SER A 49 -10.48 -18.63 7.07
CA SER A 49 -10.11 -17.23 6.88
C SER A 49 -8.97 -17.17 5.88
N PRO A 50 -9.05 -16.33 4.83
CA PRO A 50 -7.95 -16.14 3.91
C PRO A 50 -6.75 -15.56 4.68
N ASP A 51 -5.58 -16.17 4.51
CA ASP A 51 -4.34 -15.58 5.01
C ASP A 51 -3.95 -14.34 4.19
N SER A 52 -3.06 -13.52 4.76
CA SER A 52 -2.55 -12.28 4.15
C SER A 52 -1.96 -12.50 2.76
N ASN A 53 -1.17 -13.57 2.55
CA ASN A 53 -0.58 -13.87 1.24
C ASN A 53 -1.67 -14.21 0.20
N THR A 54 -2.70 -14.97 0.58
CA THR A 54 -3.84 -15.26 -0.29
C THR A 54 -4.58 -13.98 -0.69
N LEU A 55 -4.79 -13.05 0.25
CA LEU A 55 -5.38 -11.74 -0.04
C LEU A 55 -4.51 -10.92 -1.01
N ASN A 56 -3.18 -10.98 -0.87
CA ASN A 56 -2.23 -10.35 -1.80
C ASN A 56 -2.38 -10.88 -3.22
N GLU A 57 -2.44 -12.21 -3.38
CA GLU A 57 -2.62 -12.82 -4.71
C GLU A 57 -3.93 -12.37 -5.35
N ILE A 58 -5.03 -12.39 -4.58
CA ILE A 58 -6.35 -11.97 -5.07
C ILE A 58 -6.28 -10.52 -5.55
N PHE A 59 -5.70 -9.62 -4.75
CA PHE A 59 -5.56 -8.22 -5.13
C PHE A 59 -4.73 -8.06 -6.41
N LEU A 60 -3.55 -8.68 -6.46
CA LEU A 60 -2.63 -8.56 -7.60
C LEU A 60 -3.19 -9.16 -8.89
N ILE A 61 -3.82 -10.34 -8.83
CA ILE A 61 -4.43 -10.96 -10.01
C ILE A 61 -5.51 -10.05 -10.59
N ASN A 62 -6.41 -9.53 -9.75
CA ASN A 62 -7.46 -8.63 -10.23
C ASN A 62 -6.89 -7.31 -10.79
N PHE A 63 -5.85 -6.76 -10.16
CA PHE A 63 -5.17 -5.56 -10.66
C PHE A 63 -4.49 -5.80 -12.02
N ILE A 64 -3.73 -6.89 -12.15
CA ILE A 64 -3.00 -7.24 -13.38
C ILE A 64 -3.98 -7.54 -14.52
N SER A 65 -5.02 -8.34 -14.25
CA SER A 65 -6.06 -8.65 -15.24
C SER A 65 -6.75 -7.38 -15.73
N PHE A 66 -7.11 -6.47 -14.83
CA PHE A 66 -7.72 -5.19 -15.22
C PHE A 66 -6.76 -4.35 -16.09
N CYS A 67 -5.48 -4.26 -15.71
CA CYS A 67 -4.48 -3.55 -16.50
C CYS A 67 -4.33 -4.14 -17.90
N HIS A 68 -4.30 -5.48 -18.01
CA HIS A 68 -4.19 -6.18 -19.27
C HIS A 68 -5.40 -5.93 -20.18
N GLU A 69 -6.62 -6.05 -19.66
CA GLU A 69 -7.87 -5.79 -20.39
C GLU A 69 -7.98 -4.34 -20.88
N ASN A 70 -7.33 -3.40 -20.20
CA ASN A 70 -7.29 -1.98 -20.59
C ASN A 70 -6.02 -1.60 -21.38
N GLY A 71 -5.21 -2.58 -21.81
CA GLY A 71 -4.04 -2.35 -22.68
C GLY A 71 -2.84 -1.68 -21.99
N MET A 72 -2.73 -1.79 -20.66
CA MET A 72 -1.71 -1.10 -19.85
C MET A 72 -0.40 -1.86 -19.67
N ASP A 73 -0.25 -3.03 -20.27
CA ASP A 73 0.91 -3.92 -20.08
C ASP A 73 2.28 -3.24 -20.33
N LYS A 74 2.29 -2.24 -21.23
CA LYS A 74 3.50 -1.49 -21.61
C LYS A 74 3.73 -0.23 -20.79
N LYS A 75 2.72 0.19 -20.00
CA LYS A 75 2.72 1.44 -19.23
C LYS A 75 2.86 1.19 -17.73
N ILE A 76 2.36 0.06 -17.23
CA ILE A 76 2.47 -0.34 -15.82
C ILE A 76 2.97 -1.79 -15.80
N THR A 77 4.06 -2.03 -15.08
CA THR A 77 4.58 -3.38 -14.85
C THR A 77 4.49 -3.71 -13.37
N THR A 78 3.93 -4.88 -13.06
CA THR A 78 3.93 -5.45 -11.71
C THR A 78 5.04 -6.47 -11.59
N ASN A 79 6.00 -6.22 -10.71
CA ASN A 79 7.05 -7.18 -10.37
C ASN A 79 6.82 -7.69 -8.95
N LYS A 80 6.26 -8.89 -8.84
CA LYS A 80 6.01 -9.54 -7.56
C LYS A 80 7.29 -10.17 -7.03
N MET A 81 7.61 -9.86 -5.77
CA MET A 81 8.79 -10.39 -5.12
C MET A 81 8.61 -11.85 -4.73
N THR A 82 9.71 -12.60 -4.81
CA THR A 82 9.78 -13.90 -4.12
C THR A 82 9.77 -13.69 -2.61
N LYS A 83 9.43 -14.72 -1.84
CA LYS A 83 9.43 -14.65 -0.35
C LYS A 83 10.76 -14.13 0.21
N ASN A 84 11.88 -14.55 -0.38
CA ASN A 84 13.21 -14.12 0.04
C ASN A 84 13.46 -12.63 -0.29
N GLN A 85 13.04 -12.17 -1.47
CA GLN A 85 13.15 -10.76 -1.86
C GLN A 85 12.24 -9.89 -1.00
N ALA A 86 11.01 -10.33 -0.71
CA ALA A 86 10.09 -9.59 0.15
C ALA A 86 10.66 -9.44 1.57
N MET A 87 11.25 -10.51 2.12
CA MET A 87 11.92 -10.45 3.43
C MET A 87 13.17 -9.54 3.43
N LEU A 88 13.88 -9.47 2.31
CA LEU A 88 15.10 -8.67 2.16
C LEU A 88 14.78 -7.18 1.99
N PHE A 89 13.85 -6.86 1.09
CA PHE A 89 13.53 -5.49 0.70
C PHE A 89 12.35 -4.89 1.46
N GLY A 90 11.59 -5.69 2.23
CA GLY A 90 10.40 -5.21 2.93
C GLY A 90 9.22 -4.88 2.02
N ALA A 91 9.23 -5.32 0.75
CA ALA A 91 8.19 -5.06 -0.23
C ALA A 91 7.70 -6.37 -0.88
N ASP A 92 6.40 -6.56 -0.97
CA ASP A 92 5.76 -7.72 -1.58
C ASP A 92 5.78 -7.65 -3.12
N TRP A 93 5.69 -6.44 -3.67
CA TRP A 93 5.83 -6.20 -5.10
C TRP A 93 6.24 -4.76 -5.40
N ILE A 94 6.59 -4.51 -6.66
CA ILE A 94 6.84 -3.17 -7.18
C ILE A 94 5.92 -2.93 -8.38
N TRP A 95 5.27 -1.78 -8.40
CA TRP A 95 4.68 -1.23 -9.61
C TRP A 95 5.66 -0.24 -10.24
N THR A 96 6.01 -0.46 -11.50
CA THR A 96 6.84 0.45 -12.29
C THR A 96 5.97 1.12 -13.36
N PHE A 97 6.01 2.44 -13.40
CA PHE A 97 5.31 3.26 -14.36
C PHE A 97 6.26 3.69 -15.47
N TRP A 98 5.87 3.46 -16.72
CA TRP A 98 6.70 3.68 -17.89
C TRP A 98 6.24 4.86 -18.73
N GLY A 99 7.21 5.65 -19.17
CA GLY A 99 7.03 6.71 -20.14
C GLY A 99 6.95 6.17 -21.57
N SER A 100 6.68 7.08 -22.50
CA SER A 100 6.46 6.74 -23.90
C SER A 100 7.73 6.27 -24.62
N HIS A 101 8.90 6.54 -24.06
CA HIS A 101 10.21 6.10 -24.54
C HIS A 101 10.79 4.95 -23.69
N LYS A 102 9.95 4.27 -22.87
CA LYS A 102 10.35 3.20 -21.94
C LYS A 102 11.34 3.65 -20.87
N GLU A 103 11.31 4.93 -20.52
CA GLU A 103 11.90 5.48 -19.32
C GLU A 103 11.02 5.14 -18.11
N ILE A 104 11.63 4.91 -16.95
CA ILE A 104 10.91 4.80 -15.68
C ILE A 104 10.47 6.20 -15.29
N LEU A 105 9.17 6.39 -15.05
CA LEU A 105 8.62 7.65 -14.57
C LEU A 105 8.63 7.70 -13.04
N PHE A 106 8.15 6.62 -12.42
CA PHE A 106 8.24 6.40 -10.97
C PHE A 106 7.92 4.94 -10.64
N GLN A 107 8.19 4.56 -9.40
CA GLN A 107 7.99 3.23 -8.86
C GLN A 107 7.26 3.31 -7.51
N LEU A 108 6.40 2.33 -7.26
CA LEU A 108 5.79 2.10 -5.95
C LEU A 108 6.28 0.76 -5.42
N ALA A 109 7.11 0.77 -4.39
CA ALA A 109 7.39 -0.40 -3.59
C ALA A 109 6.21 -0.61 -2.64
N VAL A 110 5.56 -1.78 -2.75
CA VAL A 110 4.32 -2.05 -2.03
C VAL A 110 4.53 -3.14 -1.01
N GLN A 111 4.06 -2.88 0.20
CA GLN A 111 3.93 -3.88 1.25
C GLN A 111 2.48 -3.95 1.70
N THR A 112 2.00 -5.15 1.96
CA THR A 112 0.65 -5.41 2.43
C THR A 112 0.64 -5.79 3.90
N LEU A 113 -0.44 -5.41 4.59
CA LEU A 113 -0.61 -5.67 6.00
C LEU A 113 -2.08 -6.01 6.27
N GLN A 114 -2.34 -7.09 6.99
CA GLN A 114 -3.70 -7.40 7.43
C GLN A 114 -3.93 -6.89 8.86
N MET A 115 -4.88 -5.97 9.05
CA MET A 115 -5.29 -5.44 10.35
C MET A 115 -6.74 -5.83 10.67
N SER A 116 -6.99 -7.14 10.80
CA SER A 116 -8.29 -7.62 11.29
C SER A 116 -8.20 -7.93 12.79
N THR A 117 -9.15 -7.37 13.56
CA THR A 117 -9.49 -7.85 14.89
C THR A 117 -10.41 -9.03 14.72
N ALA A 118 -10.04 -10.21 15.24
CA ALA A 118 -11.00 -11.29 15.40
C ALA A 118 -12.20 -10.74 16.20
N LEU A 119 -13.40 -10.73 15.60
CA LEU A 119 -14.64 -10.47 16.30
C LEU A 119 -14.79 -11.57 17.36
N HIS A 120 -14.42 -11.24 18.59
CA HIS A 120 -14.73 -12.10 19.73
C HIS A 120 -16.24 -11.98 19.95
N ASN A 121 -16.97 -13.07 19.72
CA ASN A 121 -18.30 -13.23 20.26
C ASN A 121 -18.21 -13.00 21.78
N GLU A 122 -19.05 -12.10 22.27
CA GLU A 122 -19.27 -11.87 23.69
C GLU A 122 -19.80 -13.14 24.34
N SER A 123 -18.94 -13.89 25.04
CA SER A 123 -19.37 -14.81 26.10
C SER A 123 -18.20 -15.19 27.02
N ASN A 124 -17.77 -14.25 27.87
CA ASN A 124 -17.44 -14.45 29.30
C ASN A 124 -16.48 -13.34 29.83
N PRO A 125 -16.72 -12.76 31.01
CA PRO A 125 -15.94 -11.61 31.51
C PRO A 125 -14.64 -12.00 32.25
N CYS A 126 -14.06 -13.18 32.00
CA CYS A 126 -12.94 -13.71 32.80
C CYS A 126 -11.61 -13.95 32.08
N ASP A 127 -11.49 -13.70 30.78
CA ASP A 127 -10.21 -13.85 30.03
C ASP A 127 -9.62 -12.49 29.60
N LEU A 128 -9.63 -11.52 30.51
CA LEU A 128 -9.24 -10.12 30.24
C LEU A 128 -7.72 -9.87 30.13
N LEU A 129 -6.87 -10.88 29.91
CA LEU A 129 -5.42 -10.68 29.88
C LEU A 129 -4.63 -11.48 28.83
N SER A 130 -5.27 -12.08 27.82
CA SER A 130 -4.52 -12.91 26.88
C SER A 130 -5.14 -13.00 25.48
N LYS A 131 -4.40 -12.41 24.53
CA LYS A 131 -4.50 -12.50 23.06
C LYS A 131 -5.22 -11.34 22.39
N GLU A 132 -4.54 -10.20 22.28
CA GLU A 132 -4.76 -9.26 21.18
C GLU A 132 -4.57 -9.98 19.84
N ALA A 133 -5.69 -10.37 19.23
CA ALA A 133 -5.74 -10.90 17.86
C ALA A 133 -5.43 -9.77 16.87
N VAL A 134 -4.13 -9.60 16.57
CA VAL A 134 -3.58 -8.77 15.50
C VAL A 134 -2.64 -9.67 14.71
N LEU A 135 -3.21 -10.51 13.85
CA LEU A 135 -2.53 -11.72 13.38
C LEU A 135 -1.36 -11.49 12.40
N ASP A 136 -1.26 -10.32 11.76
CA ASP A 136 -0.16 -10.08 10.80
C ASP A 136 0.75 -8.89 11.16
N VAL A 137 0.18 -7.83 11.76
CA VAL A 137 1.00 -6.68 12.17
C VAL A 137 1.91 -7.02 13.36
N CYS A 138 1.63 -8.09 14.11
CA CYS A 138 2.57 -8.63 15.11
C CYS A 138 3.54 -9.69 14.54
N SER A 139 3.32 -10.18 13.31
CA SER A 139 4.21 -11.13 12.60
C SER A 139 5.31 -10.40 11.81
N MET A 140 5.08 -9.12 11.53
CA MET A 140 6.01 -8.25 10.85
C MET A 140 7.33 -8.22 11.61
N GLY A 141 8.41 -8.62 10.96
CA GLY A 141 9.74 -8.41 11.51
C GLY A 141 9.90 -6.93 11.83
N GLU A 142 10.40 -6.60 13.02
CA GLU A 142 10.51 -5.22 13.54
C GLU A 142 11.19 -4.23 12.58
N ASN A 143 11.87 -4.74 11.53
CA ASN A 143 12.62 -3.99 10.53
C ASN A 143 12.06 -4.00 9.10
N GLN A 144 10.88 -4.56 8.83
CA GLN A 144 10.39 -4.63 7.44
C GLN A 144 10.11 -3.24 6.84
N PHE A 145 9.63 -2.31 7.66
CA PHE A 145 9.44 -0.92 7.22
C PHE A 145 10.76 -0.22 6.93
N GLU A 146 11.73 -0.36 7.83
CA GLU A 146 13.07 0.21 7.64
C GLU A 146 13.74 -0.37 6.38
N LYS A 147 13.52 -1.65 6.09
CA LYS A 147 14.00 -2.29 4.85
C LYS A 147 13.35 -1.72 3.59
N MET A 148 12.03 -1.48 3.61
CA MET A 148 11.35 -0.85 2.48
C MET A 148 11.81 0.59 2.29
N GLU A 149 12.07 1.32 3.38
CA GLU A 149 12.66 2.66 3.34
C GLU A 149 14.05 2.64 2.71
N GLU A 150 14.93 1.75 3.19
CA GLU A 150 16.28 1.57 2.63
C GLU A 150 16.21 1.20 1.15
N PHE A 151 15.31 0.29 0.78
CA PHE A 151 15.09 -0.10 -0.61
C PHE A 151 14.67 1.07 -1.50
N CYS A 152 13.70 1.89 -1.07
CA CYS A 152 13.29 3.08 -1.82
C CYS A 152 14.44 4.08 -1.96
N ASN A 153 15.19 4.31 -0.88
CA ASN A 153 16.35 5.20 -0.87
C ASN A 153 17.48 4.73 -1.82
N LEU A 154 17.66 3.42 -1.98
CA LEU A 154 18.63 2.85 -2.92
C LEU A 154 18.24 3.06 -4.39
N ILE A 155 16.93 3.13 -4.69
CA ILE A 155 16.43 3.45 -6.03
C ILE A 155 16.56 4.96 -6.29
N GLY A 156 16.19 5.78 -5.31
CA GLY A 156 16.27 7.24 -5.36
C GLY A 156 14.89 7.93 -5.38
N GLU A 157 14.87 9.18 -5.87
CA GLU A 157 13.69 10.06 -5.84
C GLU A 157 12.47 9.49 -6.59
N ASP A 158 12.70 8.57 -7.53
CA ASP A 158 11.66 7.98 -8.38
C ASP A 158 10.94 6.79 -7.70
N CYS A 159 11.22 6.46 -6.43
CA CYS A 159 10.59 5.34 -5.73
C CYS A 159 9.89 5.77 -4.44
N LEU A 160 8.64 5.34 -4.28
CA LEU A 160 7.86 5.52 -3.05
C LEU A 160 7.51 4.19 -2.40
N GLY A 161 7.52 4.18 -1.07
CA GLY A 161 6.94 3.11 -0.28
C GLY A 161 5.43 3.31 -0.08
N LEU A 162 4.64 2.29 -0.37
CA LEU A 162 3.19 2.24 -0.13
C LEU A 162 2.84 1.02 0.72
N LEU A 163 2.18 1.27 1.84
CA LEU A 163 1.55 0.25 2.66
C LEU A 163 0.10 0.09 2.27
N ILE A 164 -0.34 -1.11 1.93
CA ILE A 164 -1.75 -1.44 1.71
C ILE A 164 -2.25 -2.25 2.90
N ILE A 165 -3.22 -1.70 3.61
CA ILE A 165 -3.82 -2.31 4.79
C ILE A 165 -5.15 -2.95 4.42
N PHE A 166 -5.25 -4.25 4.67
CA PHE A 166 -6.42 -5.08 4.46
C PHE A 166 -7.18 -5.27 5.77
N GLY A 167 -8.39 -4.70 5.80
CA GLY A 167 -9.21 -4.66 7.00
C GLY A 167 -8.65 -3.69 8.04
N VAL A 168 -9.53 -2.97 8.71
CA VAL A 168 -9.16 -2.06 9.80
C VAL A 168 -10.01 -2.41 11.03
N PRO A 169 -9.49 -2.28 12.26
CA PRO A 169 -10.29 -2.49 13.47
C PRO A 169 -11.58 -1.66 13.44
N GLY A 170 -12.72 -2.32 13.67
CA GLY A 170 -14.06 -1.72 13.58
C GLY A 170 -14.62 -1.54 12.16
N LYS A 171 -13.77 -1.66 11.12
CA LYS A 171 -14.17 -1.63 9.71
C LYS A 171 -13.42 -2.72 8.91
N PRO A 172 -13.79 -4.00 9.09
CA PRO A 172 -13.04 -5.13 8.55
C PRO A 172 -13.01 -5.21 7.01
N LYS A 173 -13.95 -4.54 6.34
CA LYS A 173 -14.02 -4.44 4.87
C LYS A 173 -13.25 -3.25 4.28
N ASP A 174 -12.72 -2.36 5.12
CA ASP A 174 -11.94 -1.21 4.64
C ASP A 174 -10.59 -1.68 4.10
N ILE A 175 -10.16 -1.08 3.00
CA ILE A 175 -8.82 -1.25 2.43
C ILE A 175 -8.21 0.14 2.32
N ARG A 176 -7.08 0.37 2.99
CA ARG A 176 -6.44 1.68 3.08
C ARG A 176 -5.02 1.63 2.58
N GLY A 177 -4.58 2.67 1.88
CA GLY A 177 -3.18 2.86 1.50
C GLY A 177 -2.52 3.91 2.38
N VAL A 178 -1.25 3.75 2.71
CA VAL A 178 -0.48 4.75 3.45
C VAL A 178 0.91 4.87 2.85
N LEU A 179 1.33 6.10 2.54
CA LEU A 179 2.69 6.35 2.09
C LEU A 179 3.68 6.21 3.25
N LEU A 180 4.85 5.65 2.96
CA LEU A 180 5.91 5.44 3.94
C LEU A 180 6.37 6.76 4.58
N ASP A 181 6.42 7.85 3.81
CA ASP A 181 6.76 9.18 4.30
C ASP A 181 5.78 9.69 5.37
N SER A 182 4.48 9.38 5.22
CA SER A 182 3.48 9.74 6.22
C SER A 182 3.69 8.99 7.55
N ILE A 183 4.13 7.72 7.48
CA ILE A 183 4.48 6.93 8.67
C ILE A 183 5.76 7.43 9.32
N LYS A 184 6.75 7.82 8.53
CA LYS A 184 8.00 8.39 9.04
C LYS A 184 7.76 9.66 9.85
N ASN A 185 6.90 10.55 9.34
CA ASN A 185 6.50 11.76 10.06
C ASN A 185 5.78 11.42 11.37
N GLU A 186 4.91 10.41 11.37
CA GLU A 186 4.22 9.93 12.58
C GLU A 186 5.20 9.34 13.61
N LYS A 187 6.19 8.57 13.15
CA LYS A 187 7.24 7.94 13.97
C LYS A 187 8.05 9.01 14.71
N ILE A 188 8.45 10.07 14.00
CA ILE A 188 9.22 11.18 14.56
C ILE A 188 8.39 11.97 15.57
N GLN A 189 7.14 12.29 15.23
CA GLN A 189 6.27 13.11 16.10
C GLN A 189 5.89 12.41 17.40
N ASN A 190 5.71 11.09 17.38
CA ASN A 190 5.18 10.34 18.53
C ASN A 190 6.20 9.38 19.17
N THR A 191 7.44 9.33 18.66
CA THR A 191 8.52 8.44 19.18
C THR A 191 8.09 6.97 19.25
N LEU A 192 7.39 6.50 18.21
CA LEU A 192 6.85 5.13 18.14
C LEU A 192 7.82 4.18 17.40
N SER A 193 7.71 2.87 17.64
CA SER A 193 8.33 1.87 16.77
C SER A 193 7.58 1.76 15.44
N GLY A 194 8.19 1.15 14.40
CA GLY A 194 7.60 1.13 13.05
C GLY A 194 6.18 0.56 13.01
N VAL A 195 5.98 -0.61 13.63
CA VAL A 195 4.67 -1.27 13.75
C VAL A 195 3.64 -0.41 14.48
N GLU A 196 4.05 0.19 15.60
CA GLU A 196 3.18 1.02 16.43
C GLU A 196 2.82 2.32 15.71
N ALA A 197 3.75 2.91 14.95
CA ALA A 197 3.51 4.10 14.15
C ALA A 197 2.43 3.84 13.09
N VAL A 198 2.47 2.68 12.41
CA VAL A 198 1.44 2.31 11.42
C VAL A 198 0.07 2.10 12.08
N LYS A 199 0.00 1.36 13.19
CA LYS A 199 -1.25 1.20 13.96
C LYS A 199 -1.81 2.54 14.41
N HIS A 200 -0.97 3.38 15.01
CA HIS A 200 -1.36 4.69 15.52
C HIS A 200 -1.80 5.62 14.38
N PHE A 201 -1.14 5.56 13.23
CA PHE A 201 -1.55 6.31 12.05
C PHE A 201 -2.95 5.89 11.61
N ILE A 202 -3.17 4.60 11.33
CA ILE A 202 -4.44 4.11 10.76
C ILE A 202 -5.64 4.37 11.66
N LEU A 203 -5.47 4.23 12.97
CA LEU A 203 -6.56 4.43 13.95
C LEU A 203 -6.89 5.91 14.15
N ASN A 204 -5.90 6.80 14.07
CA ASN A 204 -6.09 8.22 14.37
C ASN A 204 -6.28 9.11 13.13
N THR A 205 -5.99 8.61 11.93
CA THR A 205 -6.20 9.34 10.69
C THR A 205 -7.67 9.28 10.26
N LYS A 206 -8.32 10.43 10.20
CA LYS A 206 -9.72 10.56 9.72
C LYS A 206 -9.82 10.99 8.27
N ASN A 207 -8.87 11.80 7.80
CA ASN A 207 -8.88 12.35 6.45
C ASN A 207 -8.40 11.30 5.45
N CYS A 208 -9.04 11.26 4.29
CA CYS A 208 -8.65 10.37 3.21
C CYS A 208 -8.50 11.12 1.88
N LEU A 209 -7.71 10.51 0.99
CA LEU A 209 -7.54 10.91 -0.41
C LEU A 209 -7.88 9.73 -1.30
N SER A 210 -8.35 10.01 -2.50
CA SER A 210 -8.43 9.01 -3.56
C SER A 210 -7.03 8.66 -4.09
N THR A 211 -6.89 7.47 -4.70
CA THR A 211 -5.65 7.07 -5.39
C THR A 211 -5.27 8.06 -6.48
N LYS A 212 -6.27 8.65 -7.16
CA LYS A 212 -6.06 9.64 -8.22
C LYS A 212 -5.46 10.93 -7.68
N GLU A 213 -6.03 11.49 -6.62
CA GLU A 213 -5.52 12.71 -5.99
C GLU A 213 -4.09 12.53 -5.46
N LEU A 214 -3.78 11.35 -4.91
CA LEU A 214 -2.43 11.04 -4.47
C LEU A 214 -1.42 11.07 -5.63
N LEU A 215 -1.73 10.36 -6.72
CA LEU A 215 -0.86 10.31 -7.89
C LEU A 215 -0.72 11.67 -8.56
N GLU A 216 -1.80 12.42 -8.69
CA GLU A 216 -1.78 13.77 -9.24
C GLU A 216 -0.92 14.70 -8.37
N ASN A 217 -1.04 14.63 -7.04
CA ASN A 217 -0.21 15.42 -6.12
C ASN A 217 1.27 15.03 -6.22
N TYR A 218 1.59 13.73 -6.23
CA TYR A 218 2.96 13.25 -6.35
C TYR A 218 3.63 13.68 -7.66
N LEU A 219 2.93 13.50 -8.78
CA LEU A 219 3.48 13.67 -10.12
C LEU A 219 3.44 15.11 -10.62
N CYS A 220 2.49 15.92 -10.13
CA CYS A 220 2.40 17.32 -10.51
C CYS A 220 3.18 18.24 -9.58
N ASN A 221 3.34 17.89 -8.29
CA ASN A 221 3.94 18.75 -7.28
C ASN A 221 4.69 17.94 -6.22
N SER A 222 5.96 17.58 -6.47
CA SER A 222 6.82 16.86 -5.52
C SER A 222 6.91 17.54 -4.14
N ASP A 223 6.84 18.88 -4.08
CA ASP A 223 6.89 19.65 -2.81
C ASP A 223 5.62 19.50 -1.95
N ARG A 224 4.48 19.10 -2.53
CA ARG A 224 3.19 19.08 -1.81
C ARG A 224 2.95 17.82 -1.00
N LEU A 225 3.73 16.76 -1.18
CA LEU A 225 3.58 15.53 -0.39
C LEU A 225 3.85 15.78 1.09
N ASN A 226 4.77 16.70 1.40
CA ASN A 226 5.06 17.14 2.76
C ASN A 226 3.95 18.04 3.35
N GLU A 227 3.10 18.64 2.50
CA GLU A 227 1.93 19.44 2.91
C GLU A 227 0.67 18.58 3.07
N LEU A 228 0.65 17.36 2.52
CA LEU A 228 -0.40 16.39 2.78
C LEU A 228 -0.21 15.96 4.25
N GLY A 229 -1.01 16.57 5.14
CA GLY A 229 -1.01 16.21 6.55
C GLY A 229 -1.38 14.75 6.79
N LYS A 230 -1.87 14.43 7.98
CA LYS A 230 -2.25 13.05 8.30
C LYS A 230 -3.45 12.57 7.43
N VAL A 231 -3.16 11.85 6.33
CA VAL A 231 -4.14 11.34 5.36
C VAL A 231 -3.83 9.91 4.95
N TYR A 232 -4.85 9.08 4.74
CA TYR A 232 -4.69 7.76 4.11
C TYR A 232 -5.35 7.72 2.73
N ILE A 233 -4.93 6.81 1.87
CA ILE A 233 -5.53 6.54 0.57
C ILE A 233 -6.73 5.63 0.80
N ASN A 234 -7.93 6.08 0.43
CA ASN A 234 -9.09 5.22 0.38
C ASN A 234 -9.17 4.55 -1.00
N PHE A 235 -9.13 3.22 -1.03
CA PHE A 235 -9.20 2.45 -2.28
C PHE A 235 -10.63 2.12 -2.72
N LEU A 236 -11.66 2.53 -1.94
CA LEU A 236 -13.07 2.23 -2.20
C LEU A 236 -13.96 3.48 -2.28
#